data_AF-A0A517I1M7-F1
#
_entry.id   AF-A0A517I1M7-F1
#
_cell.length_a   1.000
_cell.length_b   1.000
_cell.length_c   1.000
_cell.angle_alpha   90.00
_cell.angle_beta   90.00
_cell.angle_gamma   90.00
#
_symmetry.space_group_name_H-M   'P 1'
#
loop_
_entity.id
_entity.type
_entity.pdbx_description
1 polymer ?
#
loop_
_entity_poly.entity_id
_entity_poly.type
_entity_poly.pdbx_seq_one_letter_code
_entity_poly.pdbx_strand_id
1 'polypeptide(L)'
;MKEIVLDRLNKMEELEQRRLLKQIMNGVFLNLVEYQEEMQKKLEERVFSEIEDKEDKHDIYVTLCHRDDFDPIHEYLYPMIPGDEEKKICDRKELAVRLSNQEEAVMMTIFLECEYDKIQALMMSKRTFKGRLSTAGNHYPIEVRLQQSHVYMDELEKLYNMFQKNGMPWKTVNHPYASKFFDVILVACEGTFTEDEEILEMSITLDEWEPYKKLDVIPLWNIERLALKNIGFPVPAIDRVNFEHVLSLRKTGSEHGYLVDGDEELIRYIKRSPEELTIVSPQEKSGVWNVCKITQPVTTRIGRLDYELVSNRRKNSFIGSYARKQAMTVRAKGEIIRIVHSFEAAEQLELVNVEIRDKNNRPPATYGLNPFISDNVRVENDKKIMALGFRRRGANSFLLQDMMSFLVSEVQMYFPEYKCEGEWA
;
A
#
# COMPACT_ATOMS: atom_id res chain seq x y z
N MET A 1 3.78 -45.58 8.87
CA MET A 1 4.74 -46.71 8.95
C MET A 1 4.85 -47.28 10.38
N LYS A 2 5.00 -46.44 11.42
CA LYS A 2 5.04 -46.87 12.85
C LYS A 2 3.85 -47.75 13.27
N GLU A 3 2.62 -47.43 12.83
CA GLU A 3 1.42 -48.22 13.16
C GLU A 3 1.38 -49.62 12.53
N ILE A 4 1.80 -49.75 11.26
CA ILE A 4 1.86 -51.02 10.54
C ILE A 4 2.86 -51.98 11.19
N VAL A 5 3.95 -51.43 11.72
CA VAL A 5 5.01 -52.17 12.42
C VAL A 5 4.52 -52.68 13.78
N LEU A 6 3.79 -51.84 14.53
CA LEU A 6 3.18 -52.22 15.82
C LEU A 6 2.13 -53.33 15.65
N ASP A 7 1.31 -53.25 14.60
CA ASP A 7 0.30 -54.27 14.29
C ASP A 7 0.94 -55.62 13.92
N ARG A 8 2.02 -55.63 13.13
CA ARG A 8 2.75 -56.88 12.80
C ARG A 8 3.49 -57.48 14.00
N LEU A 9 4.07 -56.66 14.88
CA LEU A 9 4.73 -57.11 16.12
C LEU A 9 3.75 -57.75 17.11
N ASN A 10 2.47 -57.36 17.08
CA ASN A 10 1.43 -57.91 17.96
C ASN A 10 0.84 -59.23 17.46
N LYS A 11 1.01 -59.55 16.17
CA LYS A 11 0.51 -60.79 15.53
C LYS A 11 1.50 -61.96 15.58
N MET A 12 2.67 -61.80 16.20
CA MET A 12 3.68 -62.87 16.31
C MET A 12 3.53 -63.65 17.62
N GLU A 13 3.38 -64.97 17.52
CA GLU A 13 3.20 -65.89 18.65
C GLU A 13 4.53 -66.31 19.31
N GLU A 14 5.64 -66.31 18.56
CA GLU A 14 6.94 -66.76 19.05
C GLU A 14 7.74 -65.62 19.70
N LEU A 15 7.99 -65.75 21.01
CA LEU A 15 8.54 -64.69 21.87
C LEU A 15 9.98 -64.28 21.51
N GLU A 16 10.83 -65.23 21.10
CA GLU A 16 12.22 -64.93 20.73
C GLU A 16 12.31 -64.16 19.41
N GLN A 17 11.54 -64.58 18.40
CA GLN A 17 11.47 -63.89 17.11
C GLN A 17 10.88 -62.48 17.28
N ARG A 18 9.86 -62.33 18.13
CA ARG A 18 9.28 -61.02 18.48
C ARG A 18 10.30 -60.10 19.15
N ARG A 19 11.16 -60.64 20.04
CA ARG A 19 12.20 -59.87 20.73
C ARG A 19 13.28 -59.39 19.75
N LEU A 20 13.75 -60.27 18.86
CA LEU A 20 14.74 -59.95 17.84
C LEU A 20 14.20 -58.90 16.85
N LEU A 21 12.99 -59.08 16.35
CA LEU A 21 12.35 -58.13 15.44
C LEU A 21 12.16 -56.76 16.11
N LYS A 22 11.74 -56.73 17.39
CA LYS A 22 11.61 -55.49 18.16
C LYS A 22 12.95 -54.76 18.33
N GLN A 23 14.05 -55.48 18.55
CA GLN A 23 15.39 -54.88 18.61
C GLN A 23 15.82 -54.30 17.26
N ILE A 24 15.61 -55.02 16.16
CA ILE A 24 15.97 -54.54 14.82
C ILE A 24 15.10 -53.33 14.42
N MET A 25 13.79 -53.39 14.70
CA MET A 25 12.85 -52.31 14.39
C MET A 25 13.13 -51.05 15.21
N ASN A 26 13.38 -51.18 16.51
CA ASN A 26 13.64 -50.02 17.37
C ASN A 26 15.07 -49.50 17.24
N GLY A 27 16.05 -50.38 17.07
CA GLY A 27 17.47 -50.00 17.04
C GLY A 27 17.95 -49.48 15.69
N VAL A 28 17.36 -49.96 14.58
CA VAL A 28 17.82 -49.60 13.22
C VAL A 28 16.72 -48.87 12.47
N PHE A 29 15.55 -49.47 12.26
CA PHE A 29 14.55 -48.91 11.34
C PHE A 29 13.87 -47.64 11.85
N LEU A 30 13.53 -47.57 13.13
CA LEU A 30 12.94 -46.37 13.75
C LEU A 30 13.90 -45.19 13.68
N ASN A 31 15.16 -45.41 14.06
CA ASN A 31 16.20 -44.40 13.95
C ASN A 31 16.44 -43.95 12.51
N LEU A 32 16.36 -44.87 11.54
CA LEU A 32 16.51 -44.56 10.11
C LEU A 32 15.32 -43.75 9.58
N VAL A 33 14.09 -44.09 9.99
CA VAL A 33 12.88 -43.31 9.65
C VAL A 33 12.95 -41.92 10.27
N GLU A 34 13.33 -41.80 11.54
CA GLU A 34 13.46 -40.51 12.22
C GLU A 34 14.56 -39.65 11.59
N TYR A 35 15.69 -40.27 11.26
CA TYR A 35 16.76 -39.60 10.51
C TYR A 35 16.28 -39.14 9.11
N GLN A 36 15.50 -39.97 8.41
CA GLN A 36 14.95 -39.61 7.11
C GLN A 36 13.94 -38.47 7.21
N GLU A 37 13.04 -38.50 8.20
CA GLU A 37 12.07 -37.42 8.48
C GLU A 37 12.81 -36.12 8.82
N GLU A 38 13.84 -36.18 9.65
CA GLU A 38 14.68 -35.03 10.00
C GLU A 38 15.43 -34.47 8.79
N MET A 39 16.00 -35.35 7.96
CA MET A 39 16.67 -34.94 6.72
C MET A 39 15.71 -34.34 5.70
N GLN A 40 14.50 -34.90 5.59
CA GLN A 40 13.47 -34.36 4.71
C GLN A 40 13.01 -32.98 5.19
N LYS A 41 12.81 -32.81 6.51
CA LYS A 41 12.47 -31.52 7.10
C LYS A 41 13.57 -30.48 6.89
N LYS A 42 14.84 -30.84 7.09
CA LYS A 42 15.99 -29.96 6.83
C LYS A 42 16.11 -29.57 5.35
N LEU A 43 15.82 -30.52 4.45
CA LEU A 43 15.82 -30.25 3.01
C LEU A 43 14.68 -29.29 2.65
N GLU A 44 13.49 -29.51 3.19
CA GLU A 44 12.33 -28.63 3.03
C GLU A 44 12.66 -27.22 3.53
N GLU A 45 13.09 -27.08 4.80
CA GLU A 45 13.50 -25.79 5.38
C GLU A 45 14.53 -25.06 4.50
N ARG A 46 15.53 -25.78 3.99
CA ARG A 46 16.53 -25.21 3.09
C ARG A 46 15.92 -24.71 1.78
N VAL A 47 15.17 -25.56 1.07
CA VAL A 47 14.56 -25.22 -0.23
C VAL A 47 13.60 -24.04 -0.09
N PHE A 48 12.79 -24.02 0.97
CA PHE A 48 11.88 -22.92 1.23
C PHE A 48 12.63 -21.63 1.59
N SER A 49 13.68 -21.70 2.43
CA SER A 49 14.50 -20.52 2.77
C SER A 49 15.25 -19.92 1.58
N GLU A 50 15.64 -20.74 0.59
CA GLU A 50 16.24 -20.26 -0.66
C GLU A 50 15.23 -19.52 -1.55
N ILE A 51 13.94 -19.84 -1.41
CA ILE A 51 12.84 -19.30 -2.22
C ILE A 51 12.07 -18.20 -1.48
N GLU A 52 12.20 -18.08 -0.17
CA GLU A 52 11.61 -17.00 0.62
C GLU A 52 12.00 -15.63 0.07
N ASP A 53 10.99 -14.79 -0.14
CA ASP A 53 11.15 -13.42 -0.59
C ASP A 53 11.15 -12.50 0.62
N LYS A 54 12.12 -11.59 0.67
CA LYS A 54 12.14 -10.50 1.66
C LYS A 54 11.19 -9.35 1.28
N GLU A 55 10.29 -9.56 0.31
CA GLU A 55 9.30 -8.57 -0.12
C GLU A 55 8.30 -8.22 0.99
N ASP A 56 7.99 -9.15 1.90
CA ASP A 56 7.04 -8.95 3.02
C ASP A 56 7.41 -7.74 3.89
N LYS A 57 8.71 -7.41 3.97
CA LYS A 57 9.20 -6.23 4.69
C LYS A 57 8.72 -4.89 4.12
N HIS A 58 8.19 -4.90 2.90
CA HIS A 58 7.77 -3.71 2.15
C HIS A 58 6.25 -3.72 1.88
N ASP A 59 5.49 -4.55 2.59
CA ASP A 59 4.04 -4.46 2.61
C ASP A 59 3.60 -3.13 3.23
N ILE A 60 2.70 -2.44 2.53
CA ILE A 60 2.17 -1.15 2.93
C ILE A 60 0.74 -1.37 3.41
N TYR A 61 0.48 -0.89 4.61
CA TYR A 61 -0.81 -0.92 5.26
C TYR A 61 -1.32 0.51 5.40
N VAL A 62 -2.61 0.69 5.16
CA VAL A 62 -3.26 2.00 5.18
C VAL A 62 -4.59 1.90 5.90
N THR A 63 -4.91 2.94 6.68
CA THR A 63 -6.23 3.13 7.28
C THR A 63 -6.53 4.63 7.38
N LEU A 64 -7.69 4.97 7.94
CA LEU A 64 -8.07 6.32 8.29
C LEU A 64 -8.30 6.40 9.81
N CYS A 65 -8.08 7.58 10.38
CA CYS A 65 -8.57 7.91 11.71
C CYS A 65 -9.16 9.32 11.72
N HIS A 66 -10.03 9.58 12.69
CA HIS A 66 -10.36 10.96 13.01
C HIS A 66 -9.13 11.63 13.64
N ARG A 67 -8.88 12.90 13.32
CA ARG A 67 -7.70 13.63 13.82
C ARG A 67 -7.65 13.67 15.34
N ASP A 68 -8.82 13.83 15.97
CA ASP A 68 -8.94 13.87 17.44
C ASP A 68 -8.64 12.52 18.12
N ASP A 69 -8.75 11.42 17.38
CA ASP A 69 -8.50 10.06 17.86
C ASP A 69 -7.08 9.56 17.52
N PHE A 70 -6.26 10.38 16.85
CA PHE A 70 -4.89 10.04 16.51
C PHE A 70 -4.02 9.96 17.78
N ASP A 71 -3.33 8.83 17.97
CA ASP A 71 -2.35 8.62 19.03
C ASP A 71 -0.94 8.91 18.52
N PRO A 72 -0.27 10.00 18.97
CA PRO A 72 1.08 10.36 18.52
C PRO A 72 2.17 9.36 18.94
N ILE A 73 1.89 8.47 19.89
CA ILE A 73 2.84 7.47 20.39
C ILE A 73 2.63 6.13 19.66
N HIS A 74 1.70 6.06 18.72
CA HIS A 74 1.40 4.83 18.00
C HIS A 74 2.61 4.31 17.20
N GLU A 75 3.12 3.13 17.56
CA GLU A 75 4.40 2.60 17.05
C GLU A 75 4.29 1.91 15.67
N TYR A 76 3.10 1.87 15.06
CA TYR A 76 2.85 1.12 13.81
C TYR A 76 2.21 1.92 12.68
N LEU A 77 1.48 2.98 12.99
CA LEU A 77 0.68 3.76 12.03
C LEU A 77 1.01 5.22 12.25
N TYR A 78 1.40 5.88 11.17
CA TYR A 78 1.88 7.25 11.15
C TYR A 78 1.07 8.03 10.14
N PRO A 79 0.89 9.36 10.31
CA PRO A 79 0.31 10.21 9.28
C PRO A 79 1.08 10.09 7.97
N MET A 80 0.35 10.01 6.85
CA MET A 80 1.01 9.96 5.53
C MET A 80 1.86 11.21 5.26
N ILE A 81 1.31 12.37 5.65
CA ILE A 81 1.94 13.67 5.51
C ILE A 81 2.23 14.22 6.91
N PRO A 82 3.49 14.60 7.21
CA PRO A 82 3.81 15.29 8.44
C PRO A 82 2.99 16.60 8.57
N GLY A 83 2.27 16.77 9.68
CA GLY A 83 1.42 17.93 9.94
C GLY A 83 -0.05 17.74 9.60
N ASP A 84 -0.49 16.57 9.15
CA ASP A 84 -1.92 16.26 9.02
C ASP A 84 -2.62 16.10 10.38
N GLU A 85 -1.85 15.70 11.39
CA GLU A 85 -2.24 15.68 12.81
C GLU A 85 -2.55 17.09 13.35
N GLU A 86 -2.03 18.14 12.71
CA GLU A 86 -2.32 19.52 13.06
C GLU A 86 -3.57 20.01 12.30
N LYS A 87 -4.44 20.73 13.00
CA LYS A 87 -5.57 21.39 12.33
C LYS A 87 -5.02 22.51 11.46
N LYS A 88 -5.07 22.34 10.15
CA LYS A 88 -4.70 23.38 9.18
C LYS A 88 -5.69 24.54 9.33
N ILE A 89 -5.25 25.62 9.97
CA ILE A 89 -5.97 26.89 10.00
C ILE A 89 -5.70 27.57 8.67
N CYS A 90 -6.73 27.80 7.86
CA CYS A 90 -6.56 28.57 6.64
C CYS A 90 -6.13 30.00 6.98
N ASP A 91 -4.99 30.44 6.46
CA ASP A 91 -4.51 31.80 6.68
C ASP A 91 -5.40 32.80 5.93
N ARG A 92 -6.09 33.65 6.72
CA ARG A 92 -7.04 34.68 6.27
C ARG A 92 -6.44 35.60 5.20
N LYS A 93 -5.15 35.92 5.30
CA LYS A 93 -4.48 36.84 4.36
C LYS A 93 -4.37 36.22 2.97
N GLU A 94 -4.10 34.93 2.91
CA GLU A 94 -3.96 34.21 1.64
C GLU A 94 -5.33 34.01 0.98
N LEU A 95 -6.37 33.68 1.76
CA LEU A 95 -7.74 33.57 1.26
C LEU A 95 -8.28 34.90 0.73
N ALA A 96 -8.13 36.00 1.48
CA ALA A 96 -8.62 37.32 1.06
C ALA A 96 -7.89 37.85 -0.18
N VAL A 97 -6.57 37.62 -0.27
CA VAL A 97 -5.78 37.98 -1.46
C VAL A 97 -6.20 37.15 -2.66
N ARG A 98 -6.35 35.83 -2.52
CA ARG A 98 -6.80 34.96 -3.63
C ARG A 98 -8.20 35.31 -4.11
N LEU A 99 -9.12 35.58 -3.18
CA LEU A 99 -10.49 36.02 -3.51
C LEU A 99 -10.51 37.36 -4.25
N SER A 100 -9.71 38.35 -3.81
CA SER A 100 -9.60 39.64 -4.50
C SER A 100 -8.95 39.53 -5.89
N ASN A 101 -8.09 38.53 -6.09
CA ASN A 101 -7.45 38.22 -7.37
C ASN A 101 -8.27 37.27 -8.28
N GLN A 102 -9.47 36.83 -7.89
CA GLN A 102 -10.26 35.79 -8.58
C GLN A 102 -9.53 34.45 -8.74
N GLU A 103 -8.64 34.12 -7.81
CA GLU A 103 -7.93 32.84 -7.77
C GLU A 103 -8.71 31.79 -6.97
N GLU A 104 -8.63 30.54 -7.39
CA GLU A 104 -9.25 29.41 -6.68
C GLU A 104 -8.62 29.24 -5.29
N ALA A 105 -9.46 29.28 -4.26
CA ALA A 105 -9.03 29.17 -2.87
C ALA A 105 -9.54 27.87 -2.24
N VAL A 106 -8.63 27.01 -1.81
CA VAL A 106 -8.95 25.79 -1.07
C VAL A 106 -9.24 26.14 0.39
N MET A 107 -10.44 25.81 0.85
CA MET A 107 -10.93 26.17 2.19
C MET A 107 -10.74 25.05 3.22
N MET A 108 -10.91 23.80 2.80
CA MET A 108 -10.75 22.61 3.62
C MET A 108 -10.73 21.37 2.73
N THR A 109 -10.26 20.26 3.27
CA THR A 109 -10.37 18.95 2.63
C THR A 109 -11.37 18.10 3.42
N ILE A 110 -12.28 17.43 2.71
CA ILE A 110 -13.29 16.54 3.27
C ILE A 110 -13.07 15.11 2.76
N PHE A 111 -13.51 14.13 3.53
CA PHE A 111 -13.53 12.73 3.12
C PHE A 111 -14.97 12.29 2.80
N LEU A 112 -15.17 11.58 1.69
CA LEU A 112 -16.47 11.03 1.28
C LEU A 112 -16.50 9.51 1.46
N GLU A 113 -17.16 9.05 2.51
CA GLU A 113 -17.32 7.62 2.84
C GLU A 113 -18.39 6.96 1.96
N CYS A 114 -18.09 6.75 0.68
CA CYS A 114 -19.02 6.10 -0.25
C CYS A 114 -18.32 5.27 -1.35
N GLU A 115 -19.12 4.44 -2.04
CA GLU A 115 -18.69 3.63 -3.17
C GLU A 115 -18.17 4.49 -4.33
N TYR A 116 -17.21 3.97 -5.09
CA TYR A 116 -16.54 4.69 -6.18
C TYR A 116 -17.51 5.19 -7.25
N ASP A 117 -18.60 4.47 -7.54
CA ASP A 117 -19.64 4.91 -8.48
C ASP A 117 -20.21 6.30 -8.12
N LYS A 118 -20.41 6.58 -6.82
CA LYS A 118 -20.90 7.89 -6.35
C LYS A 118 -19.86 8.97 -6.51
N ILE A 119 -18.60 8.64 -6.27
CA ILE A 119 -17.45 9.54 -6.48
C ILE A 119 -17.32 9.88 -7.98
N GLN A 120 -17.44 8.89 -8.86
CA GLN A 120 -17.40 9.08 -10.30
C GLN A 120 -18.57 9.97 -10.77
N ALA A 121 -19.78 9.73 -10.27
CA ALA A 121 -20.94 10.57 -10.57
C ALA A 121 -20.75 12.03 -10.13
N LEU A 122 -20.20 12.25 -8.92
CA LEU A 122 -19.87 13.58 -8.41
C LEU A 122 -18.87 14.28 -9.33
N MET A 123 -17.76 13.62 -9.68
CA MET A 123 -16.71 14.15 -10.55
C MET A 123 -17.21 14.52 -11.94
N MET A 124 -18.10 13.70 -12.52
CA MET A 124 -18.70 13.98 -13.82
C MET A 124 -19.69 15.15 -13.78
N SER A 125 -20.36 15.36 -12.65
CA SER A 125 -21.42 16.36 -12.50
C SER A 125 -20.90 17.81 -12.45
N LYS A 126 -19.66 18.02 -11.97
CA LYS A 126 -19.04 19.35 -11.77
C LYS A 126 -19.96 20.38 -11.09
N ARG A 127 -20.81 19.93 -10.17
CA ARG A 127 -21.79 20.77 -9.46
C ARG A 127 -21.12 21.69 -8.45
N THR A 128 -21.79 22.81 -8.17
CA THR A 128 -21.49 23.69 -7.03
C THR A 128 -22.46 23.41 -5.89
N PHE A 129 -21.99 23.64 -4.67
CA PHE A 129 -22.71 23.43 -3.42
C PHE A 129 -22.82 24.73 -2.65
N LYS A 130 -23.85 24.83 -1.83
CA LYS A 130 -24.07 26.00 -0.97
C LYS A 130 -23.46 25.78 0.41
N GLY A 131 -22.90 26.84 0.96
CA GLY A 131 -22.37 26.87 2.31
C GLY A 131 -22.62 28.20 2.98
N ARG A 132 -22.20 28.27 4.24
CA ARG A 132 -22.19 29.47 5.06
C ARG A 132 -20.86 29.59 5.75
N LEU A 133 -20.26 30.76 5.63
CA LEU A 133 -19.06 31.16 6.33
C LEU A 133 -19.45 32.11 7.46
N SER A 134 -19.09 31.74 8.68
CA SER A 134 -19.39 32.50 9.90
C SER A 134 -18.14 33.22 10.38
N THR A 135 -18.22 34.54 10.51
CA THR A 135 -17.20 35.37 11.16
C THR A 135 -17.66 35.81 12.54
N ALA A 136 -16.78 36.46 13.31
CA ALA A 136 -17.10 36.99 14.63
C ALA A 136 -18.32 37.96 14.66
N GLY A 137 -18.69 38.55 13.51
CA GLY A 137 -19.80 39.51 13.41
C GLY A 137 -20.87 39.17 12.37
N ASN A 138 -20.54 38.43 11.31
CA ASN A 138 -21.41 38.25 10.15
C ASN A 138 -21.47 36.80 9.64
N HIS A 139 -22.48 36.51 8.82
CA HIS A 139 -22.62 35.24 8.12
C HIS A 139 -22.73 35.51 6.62
N TYR A 140 -21.81 34.95 5.85
CA TYR A 140 -21.75 35.13 4.40
C TYR A 140 -22.17 33.83 3.73
N PRO A 141 -23.15 33.84 2.82
CA PRO A 141 -23.44 32.69 1.99
C PRO A 141 -22.32 32.52 0.95
N ILE A 142 -21.87 31.27 0.80
CA ILE A 142 -20.78 30.91 -0.10
C ILE A 142 -21.23 29.84 -1.08
N GLU A 143 -20.66 29.86 -2.28
CA GLU A 143 -20.75 28.78 -3.25
C GLU A 143 -19.39 28.11 -3.38
N VAL A 144 -19.38 26.79 -3.28
CA VAL A 144 -18.16 25.98 -3.30
C VAL A 144 -18.24 24.88 -4.35
N ARG A 145 -17.10 24.46 -4.86
CA ARG A 145 -16.96 23.31 -5.76
C ARG A 145 -16.07 22.27 -5.08
N LEU A 146 -16.42 21.01 -5.24
CA LEU A 146 -15.57 19.91 -4.80
C LEU A 146 -14.60 19.55 -5.93
N GLN A 147 -13.32 19.43 -5.59
CA GLN A 147 -12.29 18.92 -6.47
C GLN A 147 -11.57 17.77 -5.80
N GLN A 148 -11.33 16.68 -6.53
CA GLN A 148 -10.59 15.55 -5.97
C GLN A 148 -9.19 16.02 -5.55
N SER A 149 -8.83 15.72 -4.31
CA SER A 149 -7.54 16.06 -3.75
C SER A 149 -6.49 15.06 -4.22
N HIS A 150 -5.39 15.55 -4.76
CA HIS A 150 -4.28 14.71 -5.23
C HIS A 150 -3.17 14.56 -4.19
N VAL A 151 -3.24 15.26 -3.05
CA VAL A 151 -2.15 15.36 -2.08
C VAL A 151 -1.65 13.98 -1.62
N TYR A 152 -2.57 13.05 -1.32
CA TYR A 152 -2.20 11.68 -0.91
C TYR A 152 -1.78 10.79 -2.07
N MET A 153 -2.23 11.07 -3.30
CA MET A 153 -1.78 10.37 -4.51
C MET A 153 -0.34 10.76 -4.85
N ASP A 154 0.01 12.03 -4.67
CA ASP A 154 1.35 12.54 -4.87
C ASP A 154 2.34 11.92 -3.87
N GLU A 155 1.91 11.64 -2.63
CA GLU A 155 2.73 10.89 -1.67
C GLU A 155 2.97 9.43 -2.12
N LEU A 156 2.00 8.79 -2.77
CA LEU A 156 2.20 7.46 -3.37
C LEU A 156 3.18 7.51 -4.55
N GLU A 157 3.14 8.58 -5.36
CA GLU A 157 4.11 8.81 -6.44
C GLU A 157 5.53 9.03 -5.89
N LYS A 158 5.67 9.82 -4.83
CA LYS A 158 6.97 9.98 -4.12
C LYS A 158 7.48 8.63 -3.62
N LEU A 159 6.60 7.81 -3.05
CA LEU A 159 6.96 6.47 -2.61
C LEU A 159 7.39 5.59 -3.77
N TYR A 160 6.68 5.60 -4.90
CA TYR A 160 7.11 4.90 -6.12
C TYR A 160 8.52 5.31 -6.57
N ASN A 161 8.79 6.61 -6.64
CA ASN A 161 10.11 7.12 -7.01
C ASN A 161 11.19 6.66 -6.02
N MET A 162 10.88 6.58 -4.72
CA MET A 162 11.80 6.01 -3.72
C MET A 162 12.08 4.53 -4.00
N PHE A 163 11.07 3.69 -4.31
CA PHE A 163 11.30 2.29 -4.67
C PHE A 163 12.25 2.16 -5.88
N GLN A 164 12.05 2.97 -6.92
CA GLN A 164 12.92 2.98 -8.10
C GLN A 164 14.37 3.34 -7.75
N LYS A 165 14.59 4.44 -7.02
CA LYS A 165 15.93 4.88 -6.56
C LYS A 165 16.62 3.82 -5.69
N ASN A 166 15.84 3.01 -4.98
CA ASN A 166 16.34 1.95 -4.12
C ASN A 166 16.61 0.64 -4.87
N GLY A 167 16.37 0.59 -6.18
CA GLY A 167 16.50 -0.61 -7.00
C GLY A 167 15.51 -1.71 -6.62
N MET A 168 14.36 -1.33 -6.07
CA MET A 168 13.34 -2.26 -5.58
C MET A 168 12.13 -2.31 -6.50
N PRO A 169 11.57 -3.51 -6.74
CA PRO A 169 10.38 -3.64 -7.56
C PRO A 169 9.19 -2.93 -6.91
N TRP A 170 8.41 -2.23 -7.72
CA TRP A 170 7.17 -1.62 -7.26
C TRP A 170 6.06 -2.66 -7.14
N LYS A 171 5.29 -2.55 -6.06
CA LYS A 171 4.03 -3.24 -5.86
C LYS A 171 2.98 -2.16 -5.59
N THR A 172 1.89 -2.16 -6.35
CA THR A 172 0.81 -1.19 -6.20
C THR A 172 0.39 -1.13 -4.75
N VAL A 173 0.18 0.07 -4.23
CA VAL A 173 -0.32 0.25 -2.87
C VAL A 173 -1.83 0.13 -2.91
N ASN A 174 -2.40 -0.74 -2.08
CA ASN A 174 -3.84 -0.83 -1.90
C ASN A 174 -4.28 0.33 -0.99
N HIS A 175 -4.60 1.47 -1.58
CA HIS A 175 -5.05 2.66 -0.86
C HIS A 175 -6.44 3.09 -1.37
N PRO A 176 -7.52 2.42 -0.92
CA PRO A 176 -8.86 2.68 -1.41
C PRO A 176 -9.42 4.03 -0.92
N TYR A 177 -8.82 4.62 0.11
CA TYR A 177 -9.25 5.90 0.67
C TYR A 177 -8.71 7.14 -0.05
N ALA A 178 -7.54 7.08 -0.70
CA ALA A 178 -6.85 8.26 -1.24
C ALA A 178 -7.68 9.00 -2.29
N SER A 179 -8.45 8.27 -3.10
CA SER A 179 -9.32 8.82 -4.14
C SER A 179 -10.59 9.51 -3.62
N LYS A 180 -10.88 9.40 -2.32
CA LYS A 180 -12.12 9.88 -1.71
C LYS A 180 -11.95 11.18 -0.91
N PHE A 181 -10.76 11.78 -0.94
CA PHE A 181 -10.52 13.11 -0.40
C PHE A 181 -10.83 14.19 -1.43
N PHE A 182 -11.54 15.23 -0.99
CA PHE A 182 -11.98 16.34 -1.83
C PHE A 182 -11.63 17.67 -1.19
N ASP A 183 -10.96 18.51 -1.96
CA ASP A 183 -10.72 19.90 -1.61
C ASP A 183 -11.98 20.71 -1.92
N VAL A 184 -12.42 21.47 -0.92
CA VAL A 184 -13.51 22.43 -1.04
C VAL A 184 -12.93 23.72 -1.57
N ILE A 185 -13.21 24.02 -2.83
CA ILE A 185 -12.77 25.24 -3.51
C ILE A 185 -13.88 26.27 -3.43
N LEU A 186 -13.56 27.46 -2.92
CA LEU A 186 -14.47 28.59 -2.91
C LEU A 186 -14.61 29.16 -4.33
N VAL A 187 -15.85 29.22 -4.84
CA VAL A 187 -16.17 29.74 -6.18
C VAL A 187 -16.71 31.16 -6.08
N ALA A 188 -17.60 31.42 -5.12
CA ALA A 188 -18.17 32.74 -4.89
C ALA A 188 -18.48 32.95 -3.40
N CYS A 189 -18.38 34.20 -2.95
CA CYS A 189 -18.81 34.63 -1.63
C CYS A 189 -19.68 35.89 -1.81
N GLU A 190 -20.91 35.88 -1.30
CA GLU A 190 -21.75 37.08 -1.32
C GLU A 190 -21.38 37.98 -0.13
N GLY A 191 -20.57 39.00 -0.39
CA GLY A 191 -20.17 40.01 0.59
C GLY A 191 -18.69 40.36 0.49
N THR A 192 -18.35 41.58 0.91
CA THR A 192 -16.96 42.03 1.02
C THR A 192 -16.47 41.81 2.44
N PHE A 193 -15.44 41.00 2.61
CA PHE A 193 -14.78 40.84 3.91
C PHE A 193 -14.14 42.17 4.32
N THR A 194 -14.43 42.66 5.52
CA THR A 194 -13.62 43.69 6.16
C THR A 194 -12.36 43.05 6.72
N GLU A 195 -11.21 43.74 6.61
CA GLU A 195 -9.89 43.20 7.01
C GLU A 195 -9.81 42.73 8.46
N ASP A 196 -10.75 43.10 9.33
CA ASP A 196 -10.75 42.80 10.77
C ASP A 196 -11.60 41.58 11.20
N GLU A 197 -12.38 40.95 10.31
CA GLU A 197 -13.23 39.81 10.69
C GLU A 197 -12.44 38.48 10.71
N GLU A 198 -12.52 37.72 11.82
CA GLU A 198 -11.97 36.36 11.92
C GLU A 198 -13.01 35.32 11.45
N ILE A 199 -12.59 34.38 10.60
CA ILE A 199 -13.42 33.24 10.19
C ILE A 199 -13.42 32.23 11.34
N LEU A 200 -14.58 32.04 11.96
CA LEU A 200 -14.74 31.14 13.10
C LEU A 200 -15.14 29.74 12.67
N GLU A 201 -16.08 29.65 11.73
CA GLU A 201 -16.69 28.40 11.31
C GLU A 201 -17.09 28.45 9.85
N MET A 202 -16.98 27.31 9.17
CA MET A 202 -17.47 27.12 7.82
C MET A 202 -18.33 25.87 7.77
N SER A 203 -19.54 26.02 7.25
CA SER A 203 -20.48 24.92 7.07
C SER A 203 -20.84 24.82 5.59
N ILE A 204 -20.81 23.62 5.04
CA ILE A 204 -21.14 23.33 3.65
C ILE A 204 -22.19 22.25 3.65
N THR A 205 -23.23 22.40 2.83
CA THR A 205 -24.27 21.38 2.67
C THR A 205 -24.06 20.69 1.33
N LEU A 206 -23.83 19.38 1.36
CA LEU A 206 -23.55 18.58 0.16
C LEU A 206 -24.79 17.85 -0.38
N ASP A 207 -25.99 18.36 -0.12
CA ASP A 207 -27.26 17.80 -0.60
C ASP A 207 -27.33 16.26 -0.42
N GLU A 208 -27.39 15.51 -1.52
CA GLU A 208 -27.47 14.04 -1.55
C GLU A 208 -26.19 13.32 -1.05
N TRP A 209 -25.06 14.04 -0.97
CA TRP A 209 -23.79 13.50 -0.47
C TRP A 209 -23.52 13.81 1.00
N GLU A 210 -24.37 14.61 1.65
CA GLU A 210 -24.23 15.00 3.06
C GLU A 210 -24.05 13.79 4.01
N PRO A 211 -24.77 12.65 3.86
CA PRO A 211 -24.57 11.48 4.72
C PRO A 211 -23.17 10.84 4.63
N TYR A 212 -22.44 11.07 3.53
CA TYR A 212 -21.11 10.50 3.29
C TYR A 212 -19.98 11.42 3.74
N LYS A 213 -20.29 12.68 4.04
CA LYS A 213 -19.30 13.69 4.41
C LYS A 213 -18.71 13.39 5.78
N LYS A 214 -17.39 13.27 5.84
CA LYS A 214 -16.60 13.22 7.07
C LYS A 214 -15.59 14.36 7.07
N LEU A 215 -15.50 15.04 8.20
CA LEU A 215 -14.54 16.12 8.46
C LEU A 215 -13.41 15.58 9.32
N ASP A 216 -12.27 16.29 9.30
CA ASP A 216 -11.12 16.03 10.19
C ASP A 216 -10.65 14.56 10.18
N VAL A 217 -10.76 13.89 9.03
CA VAL A 217 -10.22 12.54 8.82
C VAL A 217 -8.84 12.64 8.19
N ILE A 218 -7.89 11.85 8.69
CA ILE A 218 -6.52 11.77 8.15
C ILE A 218 -6.17 10.32 7.78
N PRO A 219 -5.42 10.10 6.69
CA PRO A 219 -4.93 8.78 6.36
C PRO A 219 -3.64 8.46 7.13
N LEU A 220 -3.60 7.24 7.65
CA LEU A 220 -2.45 6.68 8.32
C LEU A 220 -1.88 5.53 7.50
N TRP A 221 -0.56 5.37 7.54
CA TRP A 221 0.15 4.25 6.93
C TRP A 221 1.26 3.70 7.84
N ASN A 222 1.81 2.54 7.50
CA ASN A 222 2.90 1.93 8.27
C ASN A 222 4.31 2.43 7.90
N ILE A 223 4.44 3.67 7.42
CA ILE A 223 5.73 4.25 7.02
C ILE A 223 6.12 5.39 7.96
N GLU A 224 7.25 5.21 8.62
CA GLU A 224 7.89 6.20 9.48
C GLU A 224 9.03 6.90 8.72
N ARG A 225 9.10 8.23 8.78
CA ARG A 225 10.19 9.02 8.19
C ARG A 225 11.29 9.22 9.23
N LEU A 226 12.49 8.74 8.94
CA LEU A 226 13.64 8.76 9.83
C LEU A 226 14.79 9.58 9.24
N ALA A 227 15.58 10.19 10.12
CA ALA A 227 16.83 10.86 9.78
C ALA A 227 17.99 10.10 10.44
N LEU A 228 18.72 9.29 9.66
CA LEU A 228 19.78 8.41 10.17
C LEU A 228 21.16 8.99 9.88
N LYS A 229 22.04 8.94 10.89
CA LYS A 229 23.45 9.34 10.77
C LYS A 229 24.32 8.15 10.40
N ASN A 230 25.36 8.43 9.62
CA ASN A 230 26.41 7.46 9.34
C ASN A 230 27.07 6.89 10.60
N ILE A 231 27.37 5.59 10.56
CA ILE A 231 28.32 4.95 11.46
C ILE A 231 29.72 5.32 10.99
N GLY A 232 30.34 6.28 11.67
CA GLY A 232 31.70 6.71 11.35
C GLY A 232 31.81 7.51 10.03
N PHE A 233 33.01 7.49 9.45
CA PHE A 233 33.32 8.19 8.21
C PHE A 233 33.05 7.30 6.99
N PRO A 234 32.59 7.87 5.85
CA PRO A 234 32.43 7.09 4.63
C PRO A 234 33.78 6.52 4.19
N VAL A 235 33.77 5.26 3.74
CA VAL A 235 34.98 4.59 3.27
C VAL A 235 34.96 4.49 1.75
N PRO A 236 36.09 4.65 1.04
CA PRO A 236 36.12 4.48 -0.41
C PRO A 236 35.58 3.11 -0.82
N ALA A 237 34.65 3.10 -1.77
CA ALA A 237 34.11 1.89 -2.38
C ALA A 237 35.18 1.21 -3.25
N ILE A 238 34.87 0.00 -3.74
CA ILE A 238 35.79 -0.82 -4.56
C ILE A 238 36.26 -0.07 -5.81
N ASP A 239 35.38 0.74 -6.41
CA ASP A 239 35.69 1.57 -7.59
C ASP A 239 36.64 2.74 -7.30
N ARG A 240 36.91 3.05 -6.02
CA ARG A 240 37.71 4.19 -5.54
C ARG A 240 37.24 5.56 -6.01
N VAL A 241 36.01 5.66 -6.50
CA VAL A 241 35.37 6.91 -6.93
C VAL A 241 34.24 7.27 -5.98
N ASN A 242 33.48 6.28 -5.53
CA ASN A 242 32.37 6.44 -4.61
C ASN A 242 32.78 6.09 -3.17
N PHE A 243 31.92 6.42 -2.23
CA PHE A 243 32.09 6.17 -0.81
C PHE A 243 30.91 5.36 -0.27
N GLU A 244 31.19 4.47 0.68
CA GLU A 244 30.20 3.66 1.38
C GLU A 244 29.79 4.37 2.68
N HIS A 245 28.51 4.73 2.76
CA HIS A 245 27.87 5.31 3.94
C HIS A 245 27.07 4.21 4.64
N VAL A 246 27.51 3.81 5.84
CA VAL A 246 26.86 2.73 6.61
C VAL A 246 25.89 3.33 7.62
N LEU A 247 24.64 2.87 7.65
CA LEU A 247 23.59 3.25 8.59
C LEU A 247 23.23 2.06 9.47
N SER A 248 23.18 2.26 10.81
CA SER A 248 22.80 1.19 11.74
C SER A 248 21.29 1.07 11.86
N LEU A 249 20.76 -0.15 11.76
CA LEU A 249 19.35 -0.47 11.97
C LEU A 249 19.06 -1.05 13.36
N ARG A 250 20.08 -1.26 14.20
CA ARG A 250 19.95 -1.93 15.51
C ARG A 250 18.96 -1.24 16.45
N LYS A 251 18.87 0.09 16.39
CA LYS A 251 17.94 0.88 17.22
C LYS A 251 16.54 0.95 16.63
N THR A 252 16.41 0.81 15.31
CA THR A 252 15.16 1.05 14.60
C THR A 252 14.38 -0.24 14.31
N GLY A 253 15.04 -1.40 14.35
CA GLY A 253 14.45 -2.75 14.21
C GLY A 253 14.86 -3.43 12.89
N SER A 254 15.46 -4.62 12.95
CA SER A 254 15.93 -5.37 11.75
C SER A 254 14.81 -6.08 10.97
N GLU A 255 13.65 -6.23 11.60
CA GLU A 255 12.45 -6.85 11.06
C GLU A 255 11.75 -5.97 10.01
N HIS A 256 11.96 -4.65 10.06
CA HIS A 256 11.31 -3.67 9.20
C HIS A 256 11.95 -3.55 7.80
N GLY A 257 11.17 -3.00 6.86
CA GLY A 257 11.69 -2.58 5.55
C GLY A 257 12.27 -1.17 5.60
N TYR A 258 13.22 -0.88 4.72
CA TYR A 258 13.87 0.43 4.66
C TYR A 258 14.16 0.89 3.24
N LEU A 259 13.74 2.13 2.96
CA LEU A 259 13.97 2.85 1.71
C LEU A 259 14.74 4.13 2.01
N VAL A 260 15.82 4.36 1.28
CA VAL A 260 16.59 5.60 1.40
C VAL A 260 15.92 6.67 0.54
N ASP A 261 15.60 7.80 1.14
CA ASP A 261 15.08 8.98 0.46
C ASP A 261 16.26 9.92 0.15
N GLY A 262 16.72 9.87 -1.09
CA GLY A 262 17.82 10.71 -1.57
C GLY A 262 17.72 10.95 -3.07
N ASP A 263 18.53 11.88 -3.57
CA ASP A 263 18.55 12.19 -5.00
C ASP A 263 19.20 11.07 -5.81
N GLU A 264 18.71 10.84 -7.02
CA GLU A 264 19.22 9.79 -7.91
C GLU A 264 20.69 10.02 -8.28
N GLU A 265 21.12 11.28 -8.34
CA GLU A 265 22.52 11.64 -8.56
C GLU A 265 23.43 11.29 -7.37
N LEU A 266 22.86 11.13 -6.17
CA LEU A 266 23.60 10.84 -4.94
C LEU A 266 23.64 9.36 -4.61
N ILE A 267 22.77 8.54 -5.19
CA ILE A 267 22.68 7.11 -4.86
C ILE A 267 23.10 6.28 -6.08
N ARG A 268 24.23 5.57 -5.97
CA ARG A 268 24.68 4.63 -7.02
C ARG A 268 24.00 3.29 -6.88
N TYR A 269 24.00 2.75 -5.66
CA TYR A 269 23.25 1.56 -5.26
C TYR A 269 23.22 1.45 -3.73
N ILE A 270 22.34 0.60 -3.22
CA ILE A 270 22.17 0.36 -1.78
C ILE A 270 22.32 -1.13 -1.50
N LYS A 271 23.28 -1.48 -0.64
CA LYS A 271 23.43 -2.84 -0.11
C LYS A 271 22.64 -2.94 1.20
N ARG A 272 21.98 -4.08 1.40
CA ARG A 272 21.12 -4.33 2.56
C ARG A 272 21.60 -5.55 3.31
N SER A 273 21.99 -5.35 4.56
CA SER A 273 22.32 -6.39 5.52
C SER A 273 21.25 -6.42 6.62
N PRO A 274 21.16 -7.49 7.43
CA PRO A 274 20.15 -7.58 8.49
C PRO A 274 20.17 -6.41 9.49
N GLU A 275 21.35 -5.90 9.84
CA GLU A 275 21.51 -4.87 10.88
C GLU A 275 21.96 -3.50 10.36
N GLU A 276 22.18 -3.36 9.05
CA GLU A 276 22.72 -2.14 8.45
C GLU A 276 22.31 -1.94 6.99
N LEU A 277 22.26 -0.68 6.59
CA LEU A 277 22.15 -0.26 5.18
C LEU A 277 23.46 0.37 4.77
N THR A 278 23.99 -0.01 3.61
CA THR A 278 25.18 0.62 3.03
C THR A 278 24.79 1.34 1.75
N ILE A 279 24.85 2.66 1.78
CA ILE A 279 24.55 3.53 0.65
C ILE A 279 25.87 3.85 -0.04
N VAL A 280 25.97 3.56 -1.34
CA VAL A 280 27.14 3.94 -2.13
C VAL A 280 26.85 5.22 -2.89
N SER A 281 27.63 6.26 -2.62
CA SER A 281 27.39 7.63 -3.05
C SER A 281 28.69 8.31 -3.48
N PRO A 282 28.67 9.28 -4.42
CA PRO A 282 29.83 10.12 -4.71
C PRO A 282 30.18 11.09 -3.57
N GLN A 283 29.36 11.18 -2.52
CA GLN A 283 29.62 12.09 -1.39
C GLN A 283 30.75 11.57 -0.50
N GLU A 284 31.79 12.38 -0.28
CA GLU A 284 32.92 11.96 0.57
C GLU A 284 32.66 12.17 2.07
N LYS A 285 31.75 13.10 2.42
CA LYS A 285 31.55 13.56 3.81
C LYS A 285 30.43 12.77 4.48
N SER A 286 30.60 12.50 5.78
CA SER A 286 29.50 12.01 6.62
C SER A 286 28.34 13.01 6.61
N GLY A 287 27.13 12.48 6.59
CA GLY A 287 25.91 13.28 6.62
C GLY A 287 24.77 12.57 7.35
N VAL A 288 23.61 13.19 7.28
CA VAL A 288 22.34 12.61 7.68
C VAL A 288 21.63 12.15 6.40
N TRP A 289 21.13 10.93 6.41
CA TRP A 289 20.33 10.37 5.33
C TRP A 289 18.88 10.27 5.78
N ASN A 290 17.96 10.71 4.92
CA ASN A 290 16.55 10.49 5.12
C ASN A 290 16.22 9.04 4.71
N VAL A 291 15.47 8.35 5.54
CA VAL A 291 15.12 6.94 5.35
C VAL A 291 13.66 6.75 5.73
N CYS A 292 12.87 6.16 4.84
CA CYS A 292 11.54 5.66 5.16
C CYS A 292 11.65 4.24 5.72
N LYS A 293 11.20 4.06 6.96
CA LYS A 293 11.06 2.75 7.61
C LYS A 293 9.64 2.25 7.40
N ILE A 294 9.49 1.09 6.78
CA ILE A 294 8.21 0.38 6.62
C ILE A 294 8.05 -0.57 7.81
N THR A 295 7.27 -0.13 8.80
CA THR A 295 7.07 -0.83 10.06
C THR A 295 6.22 -2.08 9.81
N GLN A 296 6.67 -3.20 10.40
CA GLN A 296 5.97 -4.47 10.29
C GLN A 296 4.87 -4.54 11.37
N PRO A 297 3.72 -5.15 11.08
CA PRO A 297 2.64 -5.26 12.04
C PRO A 297 3.11 -5.98 13.30
N VAL A 298 2.94 -5.34 14.45
CA VAL A 298 3.19 -5.95 15.76
C VAL A 298 1.92 -6.68 16.19
N THR A 299 2.03 -7.91 16.67
CA THR A 299 0.90 -8.74 17.13
C THR A 299 0.13 -8.13 18.32
N THR A 300 0.65 -7.06 18.92
CA THR A 300 0.03 -6.36 20.03
C THR A 300 -1.16 -5.54 19.53
N ARG A 301 -2.31 -5.70 20.20
CA ARG A 301 -3.61 -5.15 19.86
C ARG A 301 -3.50 -3.73 19.29
N ILE A 302 -3.60 -3.64 17.97
CA ILE A 302 -3.96 -2.40 17.28
C ILE A 302 -5.19 -1.88 18.04
N GLY A 303 -5.15 -0.60 18.44
CA GLY A 303 -6.29 0.06 19.06
C GLY A 303 -7.56 -0.12 18.22
N ARG A 304 -8.72 0.23 18.76
CA ARG A 304 -9.94 0.20 17.97
C ARG A 304 -9.78 1.16 16.78
N LEU A 305 -9.59 0.61 15.57
CA LEU A 305 -9.59 1.38 14.34
C LEU A 305 -11.04 1.62 13.91
N ASP A 306 -11.37 2.86 13.56
CA ASP A 306 -12.68 3.20 13.04
C ASP A 306 -12.88 2.77 11.58
N TYR A 307 -11.77 2.64 10.84
CA TYR A 307 -11.74 2.23 9.44
C TYR A 307 -10.93 0.95 9.25
N GLU A 308 -11.30 0.18 8.22
CA GLU A 308 -10.66 -1.09 7.89
C GLU A 308 -9.17 -0.87 7.54
N LEU A 309 -8.29 -1.65 8.17
CA LEU A 309 -6.88 -1.69 7.80
C LEU A 309 -6.72 -2.51 6.52
N VAL A 310 -6.38 -1.83 5.43
CA VAL A 310 -6.16 -2.47 4.13
C VAL A 310 -4.66 -2.52 3.80
N SER A 311 -4.26 -3.49 2.99
CA SER A 311 -2.85 -3.65 2.62
C SER A 311 -2.67 -4.16 1.19
N ASN A 312 -1.46 -3.99 0.66
CA ASN A 312 -1.03 -4.66 -0.57
C ASN A 312 -0.28 -5.98 -0.30
N ARG A 313 -0.53 -6.59 0.86
CA ARG A 313 0.09 -7.85 1.26
C ARG A 313 -0.34 -8.99 0.36
N ARG A 314 0.62 -9.86 0.06
CA ARG A 314 0.39 -11.13 -0.62
C ARG A 314 0.30 -12.27 0.39
N LYS A 315 -0.47 -13.28 0.05
CA LYS A 315 -0.54 -14.55 0.78
C LYS A 315 0.79 -15.28 0.62
N ASN A 316 1.33 -15.79 1.73
CA ASN A 316 2.55 -16.59 1.71
C ASN A 316 2.29 -17.90 0.95
N SER A 317 2.85 -18.00 -0.25
CA SER A 317 2.69 -19.16 -1.13
C SER A 317 3.99 -19.44 -1.86
N PHE A 318 4.45 -20.69 -1.78
CA PHE A 318 5.63 -21.18 -2.50
C PHE A 318 5.55 -20.90 -4.00
N ILE A 319 4.40 -21.17 -4.62
CA ILE A 319 4.17 -20.94 -6.05
C ILE A 319 4.29 -19.44 -6.37
N GLY A 320 3.80 -18.59 -5.46
CA GLY A 320 3.93 -17.14 -5.56
C GLY A 320 5.38 -16.68 -5.58
N SER A 321 6.17 -17.09 -4.58
CA SER A 321 7.59 -16.71 -4.44
C SER A 321 8.44 -17.29 -5.57
N TYR A 322 8.20 -18.55 -5.94
CA TYR A 322 8.92 -19.19 -7.02
C TYR A 322 8.70 -18.50 -8.38
N ALA A 323 7.45 -18.15 -8.71
CA ALA A 323 7.14 -17.48 -9.97
C ALA A 323 7.80 -16.11 -10.11
N ARG A 324 8.01 -15.37 -9.00
CA ARG A 324 8.67 -14.06 -9.01
C ARG A 324 10.18 -14.13 -9.25
N LYS A 325 10.83 -15.21 -8.79
CA LYS A 325 12.25 -15.43 -9.07
C LYS A 325 12.50 -15.86 -10.52
N GLN A 326 11.46 -16.26 -11.25
CA GLN A 326 11.57 -16.57 -12.67
C GLN A 326 11.46 -15.30 -13.54
N ALA A 327 12.40 -15.16 -14.48
CA ALA A 327 12.40 -14.07 -15.45
C ALA A 327 11.32 -14.23 -16.56
N MET A 328 10.64 -15.38 -16.62
CA MET A 328 9.65 -15.67 -17.66
C MET A 328 8.25 -15.25 -17.23
N THR A 329 7.68 -14.25 -17.90
CA THR A 329 6.28 -13.87 -17.73
C THR A 329 5.38 -14.85 -18.50
N VAL A 330 4.62 -15.67 -17.77
CA VAL A 330 3.62 -16.58 -18.37
C VAL A 330 2.34 -15.80 -18.65
N ARG A 331 2.00 -15.55 -19.92
CA ARG A 331 0.82 -14.76 -20.29
C ARG A 331 -0.39 -15.65 -20.57
N ALA A 332 -0.99 -16.21 -19.51
CA ALA A 332 -2.15 -17.09 -19.58
C ALA A 332 -3.26 -16.67 -18.60
N LYS A 333 -4.51 -17.10 -18.84
CA LYS A 333 -5.62 -16.87 -17.90
C LYS A 333 -5.32 -17.38 -16.49
N GLY A 334 -4.65 -18.52 -16.38
CA GLY A 334 -4.21 -19.07 -15.09
C GLY A 334 -3.23 -18.16 -14.34
N GLU A 335 -2.38 -17.41 -15.06
CA GLU A 335 -1.48 -16.44 -14.44
C GLU A 335 -2.24 -15.22 -13.91
N ILE A 336 -3.23 -14.72 -14.65
CA ILE A 336 -4.06 -13.60 -14.20
C ILE A 336 -4.79 -13.98 -12.90
N ILE A 337 -5.37 -15.19 -12.85
CA ILE A 337 -5.99 -15.75 -11.65
C ILE A 337 -4.97 -15.85 -10.51
N ARG A 338 -3.75 -16.34 -10.78
CA ARG A 338 -2.68 -16.43 -9.79
C ARG A 338 -2.29 -15.07 -9.23
N ILE A 339 -2.10 -14.05 -10.08
CA ILE A 339 -1.74 -12.68 -9.68
C ILE A 339 -2.83 -12.13 -8.76
N VAL A 340 -4.09 -12.16 -9.21
CA VAL A 340 -5.22 -11.64 -8.44
C VAL A 340 -5.34 -12.34 -7.09
N HIS A 341 -5.37 -13.67 -7.07
CA HIS A 341 -5.56 -14.43 -5.83
C HIS A 341 -4.30 -14.55 -4.96
N SER A 342 -3.17 -13.99 -5.41
CA SER A 342 -1.97 -13.87 -4.57
C SER A 342 -2.14 -12.82 -3.48
N PHE A 343 -3.07 -11.87 -3.62
CA PHE A 343 -3.31 -10.80 -2.64
C PHE A 343 -4.33 -11.18 -1.57
N GLU A 344 -4.13 -10.70 -0.36
CA GLU A 344 -5.12 -10.82 0.73
C GLU A 344 -6.42 -10.08 0.39
N ALA A 345 -6.33 -8.93 -0.30
CA ALA A 345 -7.48 -8.15 -0.77
C ALA A 345 -8.45 -8.94 -1.67
N ALA A 346 -8.00 -10.03 -2.30
CA ALA A 346 -8.85 -10.92 -3.11
C ALA A 346 -9.73 -11.87 -2.29
N GLU A 347 -9.76 -11.78 -0.95
CA GLU A 347 -10.67 -12.60 -0.13
C GLU A 347 -12.14 -12.23 -0.32
N GLN A 348 -12.43 -10.96 -0.58
CA GLN A 348 -13.79 -10.47 -0.79
C GLN A 348 -14.23 -10.52 -2.27
N LEU A 349 -13.30 -10.80 -3.19
CA LEU A 349 -13.47 -10.72 -4.64
C LEU A 349 -13.00 -12.00 -5.33
N GLU A 350 -13.87 -12.60 -6.15
CA GLU A 350 -13.53 -13.77 -6.97
C GLU A 350 -13.46 -13.38 -8.45
N LEU A 351 -12.31 -13.58 -9.09
CA LEU A 351 -12.18 -13.41 -10.53
C LEU A 351 -12.80 -14.61 -11.26
N VAL A 352 -13.87 -14.38 -12.03
CA VAL A 352 -14.63 -15.45 -12.68
C VAL A 352 -14.36 -15.56 -14.18
N ASN A 353 -14.13 -14.44 -14.86
CA ASN A 353 -13.83 -14.39 -16.29
C ASN A 353 -12.78 -13.33 -16.63
N VAL A 354 -12.15 -13.55 -17.78
CA VAL A 354 -11.18 -12.65 -18.39
C VAL A 354 -11.50 -12.65 -19.88
N GLU A 355 -11.81 -11.47 -20.43
CA GLU A 355 -12.19 -11.30 -21.83
C GLU A 355 -11.42 -10.16 -22.46
N ILE A 356 -11.03 -10.32 -23.73
CA ILE A 356 -10.40 -9.25 -24.51
C ILE A 356 -11.45 -8.71 -25.47
N ARG A 357 -11.73 -7.41 -25.35
CA ARG A 357 -12.75 -6.72 -26.14
C ARG A 357 -12.13 -5.51 -26.83
N ASP A 358 -12.75 -5.07 -27.92
CA ASP A 358 -12.41 -3.79 -28.54
C ASP A 358 -12.83 -2.64 -27.62
N LYS A 359 -12.18 -1.49 -27.80
CA LYS A 359 -12.44 -0.30 -26.99
C LYS A 359 -13.91 0.10 -27.05
N ASN A 360 -14.47 0.44 -25.90
CA ASN A 360 -15.80 1.01 -25.79
C ASN A 360 -15.73 2.38 -25.09
N ASN A 361 -16.80 3.18 -25.22
CA ASN A 361 -16.90 4.50 -24.59
C ASN A 361 -17.61 4.46 -23.22
N ARG A 362 -17.66 3.29 -22.56
CA ARG A 362 -18.29 3.21 -21.24
C ARG A 362 -17.29 3.67 -20.17
N PRO A 363 -17.75 4.43 -19.16
CA PRO A 363 -16.90 4.72 -18.01
C PRO A 363 -16.54 3.39 -17.33
N PRO A 364 -15.26 3.15 -17.01
CA PRO A 364 -14.85 1.93 -16.33
C PRO A 364 -15.36 1.94 -14.88
N ALA A 365 -15.68 0.76 -14.35
CA ALA A 365 -16.05 0.58 -12.94
C ALA A 365 -14.84 0.66 -12.00
N THR A 366 -13.63 0.57 -12.55
CA THR A 366 -12.36 0.65 -11.84
C THR A 366 -11.51 1.81 -12.33
N TYR A 367 -10.58 2.25 -11.50
CA TYR A 367 -9.59 3.28 -11.83
C TYR A 367 -8.16 2.76 -11.67
N GLY A 368 -7.20 3.45 -12.30
CA GLY A 368 -5.78 3.10 -12.17
C GLY A 368 -5.19 3.66 -10.87
N LEU A 369 -4.48 2.81 -10.11
CA LEU A 369 -3.80 3.23 -8.88
C LEU A 369 -2.35 3.69 -9.11
N ASN A 370 -1.80 3.47 -10.31
CA ASN A 370 -0.45 3.86 -10.68
C ASN A 370 -0.42 4.84 -11.87
N PRO A 371 -1.12 6.00 -11.80
CA PRO A 371 -1.18 6.93 -12.93
C PRO A 371 0.19 7.50 -13.33
N PHE A 372 1.15 7.52 -12.40
CA PHE A 372 2.54 7.94 -12.60
C PHE A 372 3.40 6.92 -13.35
N ILE A 373 2.95 5.67 -13.49
CA ILE A 373 3.66 4.65 -14.27
C ILE A 373 3.18 4.74 -15.72
N SER A 374 3.91 5.50 -16.54
CA SER A 374 3.63 5.62 -17.97
C SER A 374 4.37 4.55 -18.78
N ASP A 375 3.64 3.90 -19.69
CA ASP A 375 4.23 3.09 -20.76
C ASP A 375 4.72 4.03 -21.86
N ASN A 376 5.91 4.61 -21.66
CA ASN A 376 6.53 5.59 -22.58
C ASN A 376 6.76 5.06 -24.01
N VAL A 377 6.51 3.78 -24.27
CA VAL A 377 6.75 3.12 -25.55
C VAL A 377 5.46 2.93 -26.36
N ARG A 378 4.28 2.86 -25.73
CA ARG A 378 3.02 2.50 -26.42
C ARG A 378 1.94 3.54 -26.23
N VAL A 379 1.34 3.99 -27.32
CA VAL A 379 0.21 4.93 -27.30
C VAL A 379 -1.02 4.23 -26.72
N GLU A 380 -1.58 4.76 -25.63
CA GLU A 380 -2.75 4.17 -24.95
C GLU A 380 -3.99 4.05 -25.84
N ASN A 381 -4.09 4.88 -26.88
CA ASN A 381 -5.29 4.97 -27.71
C ASN A 381 -5.59 3.70 -28.53
N ASP A 382 -4.58 2.86 -28.80
CA ASP A 382 -4.73 1.66 -29.63
C ASP A 382 -4.88 0.36 -28.83
N LYS A 383 -4.86 0.44 -27.48
CA LYS A 383 -4.92 -0.75 -26.61
C LYS A 383 -6.33 -1.34 -26.59
N LYS A 384 -6.42 -2.67 -26.76
CA LYS A 384 -7.66 -3.44 -26.48
C LYS A 384 -7.95 -3.47 -24.98
N ILE A 385 -9.22 -3.65 -24.62
CA ILE A 385 -9.63 -3.76 -23.22
C ILE A 385 -9.53 -5.22 -22.77
N MET A 386 -8.80 -5.46 -21.67
CA MET A 386 -8.87 -6.73 -20.93
C MET A 386 -9.89 -6.55 -19.79
N ALA A 387 -11.10 -7.05 -20.00
CA ALA A 387 -12.16 -7.03 -19.01
C ALA A 387 -11.98 -8.19 -18.02
N LEU A 388 -11.84 -7.84 -16.75
CA LEU A 388 -11.70 -8.75 -15.63
C LEU A 388 -13.02 -8.74 -14.85
N GLY A 389 -13.82 -9.81 -14.96
CA GLY A 389 -15.11 -9.86 -14.28
C GLY A 389 -15.00 -10.52 -12.91
N PHE A 390 -15.53 -9.83 -11.90
CA PHE A 390 -15.43 -10.20 -10.50
C PHE A 390 -16.81 -10.49 -9.90
N ARG A 391 -16.85 -11.47 -9.00
CA ARG A 391 -18.01 -11.78 -8.16
C ARG A 391 -17.70 -11.42 -6.71
N ARG A 392 -18.69 -10.87 -6.02
CA ARG A 392 -18.63 -10.56 -4.59
C ARG A 392 -18.70 -11.84 -3.76
N ARG A 393 -17.79 -12.01 -2.78
CA ARG A 393 -17.80 -13.12 -1.81
C ARG A 393 -17.99 -12.67 -0.35
N GLY A 394 -17.65 -11.42 -0.04
CA GLY A 394 -17.69 -10.87 1.32
C GLY A 394 -18.95 -10.07 1.65
N ALA A 395 -18.94 -9.45 2.83
CA ALA A 395 -19.92 -8.46 3.23
C ALA A 395 -19.85 -7.21 2.33
N ASN A 396 -20.95 -6.48 2.21
CA ASN A 396 -20.95 -5.21 1.48
C ASN A 396 -20.07 -4.19 2.24
N SER A 397 -18.94 -3.84 1.66
CA SER A 397 -18.08 -2.72 2.06
C SER A 397 -18.11 -1.65 0.96
N PHE A 398 -18.06 -0.38 1.34
CA PHE A 398 -17.98 0.71 0.37
C PHE A 398 -16.66 0.74 -0.40
N LEU A 399 -15.68 -0.07 0.02
CA LEU A 399 -14.34 -0.19 -0.56
C LEU A 399 -14.22 -1.28 -1.64
N LEU A 400 -15.27 -2.05 -1.91
CA LEU A 400 -15.19 -3.22 -2.80
C LEU A 400 -14.72 -2.89 -4.23
N GLN A 401 -15.16 -1.75 -4.78
CA GLN A 401 -14.72 -1.29 -6.11
C GLN A 401 -13.28 -0.79 -6.10
N ASP A 402 -12.86 -0.20 -4.99
CA ASP A 402 -11.49 0.28 -4.80
C ASP A 402 -10.52 -0.92 -4.67
N MET A 403 -10.91 -1.99 -3.95
CA MET A 403 -10.18 -3.26 -3.90
C MET A 403 -10.09 -3.93 -5.29
N MET A 404 -11.18 -3.89 -6.07
CA MET A 404 -11.16 -4.35 -7.46
C MET A 404 -10.19 -3.54 -8.30
N SER A 405 -10.21 -2.21 -8.17
CA SER A 405 -9.30 -1.29 -8.86
C SER A 405 -7.83 -1.59 -8.54
N PHE A 406 -7.53 -1.91 -7.27
CA PHE A 406 -6.21 -2.38 -6.84
C PHE A 406 -5.78 -3.66 -7.56
N LEU A 407 -6.61 -4.70 -7.57
CA LEU A 407 -6.30 -5.98 -8.22
C LEU A 407 -6.13 -5.82 -9.74
N VAL A 408 -6.97 -5.00 -10.38
CA VAL A 408 -6.88 -4.67 -11.81
C VAL A 408 -5.58 -3.91 -12.11
N SER A 409 -5.19 -2.96 -11.25
CA SER A 409 -3.94 -2.20 -11.39
C SER A 409 -2.70 -3.08 -11.25
N GLU A 410 -2.74 -4.10 -10.38
CA GLU A 410 -1.69 -5.11 -10.30
C GLU A 410 -1.59 -5.92 -11.59
N VAL A 411 -2.71 -6.38 -12.16
CA VAL A 411 -2.71 -7.09 -13.45
C VAL A 411 -2.19 -6.17 -14.57
N GLN A 412 -2.57 -4.89 -14.58
CA GLN A 412 -2.14 -3.91 -15.59
C GLN A 412 -0.60 -3.80 -15.69
N MET A 413 0.13 -3.94 -14.58
CA MET A 413 1.60 -3.91 -14.60
C MET A 413 2.23 -5.09 -15.37
N TYR A 414 1.58 -6.27 -15.37
CA TYR A 414 2.08 -7.45 -16.08
C TYR A 414 1.61 -7.52 -17.54
N PHE A 415 0.54 -6.80 -17.88
CA PHE A 415 -0.09 -6.82 -19.20
C PHE A 415 -0.20 -5.42 -19.83
N PRO A 416 0.94 -4.73 -20.08
CA PRO A 416 0.94 -3.36 -20.58
C PRO A 416 0.38 -3.22 -22.01
N GLU A 417 0.26 -4.30 -22.78
CA GLU A 417 -0.38 -4.28 -24.10
C GLU A 417 -1.90 -4.05 -24.08
N TYR A 418 -2.56 -4.26 -22.94
CA TYR A 418 -3.99 -4.07 -22.78
C TYR A 418 -4.28 -2.93 -21.83
N LYS A 419 -5.48 -2.35 -21.95
CA LYS A 419 -6.10 -1.55 -20.90
C LYS A 419 -6.93 -2.49 -20.03
N CYS A 420 -6.50 -2.74 -18.81
CA CYS A 420 -7.20 -3.64 -17.88
C CYS A 420 -8.33 -2.88 -17.20
N GLU A 421 -9.54 -3.45 -17.20
CA GLU A 421 -10.73 -2.87 -16.57
C GLU A 421 -11.47 -3.95 -15.78
N GLY A 422 -11.92 -3.61 -14.58
CA GLY A 422 -12.76 -4.49 -13.77
C GLY A 422 -14.24 -4.29 -14.08
N GLU A 423 -15.01 -5.36 -14.06
CA GLU A 423 -16.48 -5.33 -14.14
C GLU A 423 -17.11 -6.31 -13.14
N TRP A 424 -18.35 -6.03 -12.72
CA TRP A 424 -19.13 -6.99 -11.94
C TRP A 424 -19.72 -8.05 -12.86
N ALA A 425 -19.55 -9.33 -12.50
CA ALA A 425 -19.99 -10.49 -13.27
C ALA A 425 -21.40 -10.99 -12.93
#